data_AF-A0A973GXN3-F1
#
_entry.id   AF-A0A973GXN3-F1
#
_cell.length_a   1.000
_cell.length_b   1.000
_cell.length_c   1.000
_cell.angle_alpha   90.00
_cell.angle_beta   90.00
_cell.angle_gamma   90.00
#
_symmetry.space_group_name_H-M   'P 1'
#
loop_
_entity.id
_entity.type
_entity.pdbx_description
1 polymer ?
#
loop_
_entity_poly.entity_id
_entity_poly.type
_entity_poly.pdbx_seq_one_letter_code
_entity_poly.pdbx_strand_id
1 'polypeptide(L)'
;MQAQRTLNSRHLSWLFKAGFILLFIYFLTRANLHTILASLIAAAPWPLILSLLILPPFVWAKSVRWGVILRGMGARPPSDWRLTIYYTIGLFLGGVTPGQFGDIAKGWYLKADDVPLQTAMTSVVIDRVCDMLIMALLGIAALTDYVGLVAPELLLG
;
A
#
# COMPACT_ATOMS: atom_id res chain seq x y z
N MET A 1 -33.73 9.46 -34.55
CA MET A 1 -33.14 9.83 -33.24
C MET A 1 -32.41 8.61 -32.69
N GLN A 2 -31.06 8.61 -32.70
CA GLN A 2 -30.16 7.82 -31.83
C GLN A 2 -28.75 7.83 -32.46
N ALA A 3 -27.96 8.84 -32.09
CA ALA A 3 -26.51 8.85 -32.33
C ALA A 3 -25.83 9.18 -30.99
N GLN A 4 -25.91 8.24 -30.05
CA GLN A 4 -25.09 8.29 -28.83
C GLN A 4 -23.64 8.05 -29.26
N ARG A 5 -22.91 9.15 -29.43
CA ARG A 5 -21.45 9.19 -29.51
C ARG A 5 -20.89 8.42 -28.31
N THR A 6 -20.40 7.22 -28.56
CA THR A 6 -19.52 6.51 -27.66
C THR A 6 -18.28 7.36 -27.48
N LEU A 7 -18.19 8.11 -26.38
CA LEU A 7 -16.94 8.76 -25.98
C LEU A 7 -15.92 7.63 -25.78
N ASN A 8 -15.06 7.51 -26.78
CA ASN A 8 -14.02 6.51 -26.91
C ASN A 8 -13.15 6.52 -25.64
N SER A 9 -13.32 5.50 -24.79
CA SER A 9 -12.73 5.35 -23.45
C SER A 9 -11.20 5.51 -23.42
N ARG A 10 -10.55 5.35 -24.57
CA ARG A 10 -9.13 5.62 -24.76
C ARG A 10 -8.78 7.10 -24.51
N HIS A 11 -9.52 8.06 -25.06
CA HIS A 11 -9.20 9.48 -24.87
C HIS A 11 -9.40 9.94 -23.43
N LEU A 12 -10.39 9.38 -22.74
CA LEU A 12 -10.61 9.65 -21.32
C LEU A 12 -9.40 9.22 -20.47
N SER A 13 -8.84 8.03 -20.73
CA SER A 13 -7.66 7.54 -20.02
C SER A 13 -6.40 8.39 -20.27
N TRP A 14 -6.24 8.95 -21.47
CA TRP A 14 -5.13 9.85 -21.82
C TRP A 14 -5.27 11.22 -21.16
N LEU A 15 -6.48 11.77 -21.09
CA LEU A 15 -6.77 13.01 -20.37
C LEU A 15 -6.50 12.88 -18.87
N PHE A 16 -6.89 11.77 -18.24
CA PHE A 16 -6.57 11.51 -16.84
C PHE A 16 -5.06 11.41 -16.57
N LYS A 17 -4.31 10.68 -17.42
CA LYS A 17 -2.84 10.59 -17.30
C LYS A 17 -2.18 11.96 -17.48
N ALA A 18 -2.59 12.71 -18.49
CA ALA A 18 -2.08 14.05 -18.75
C ALA A 18 -2.39 15.00 -17.59
N GLY A 19 -3.61 14.97 -17.04
CA GLY A 19 -3.98 15.76 -15.86
C GLY A 19 -3.12 15.44 -14.64
N PHE A 20 -2.84 14.17 -14.37
CA PHE A 20 -1.99 13.75 -13.26
C PHE A 20 -0.53 14.22 -13.45
N ILE A 21 0.00 14.07 -14.66
CA ILE A 21 1.36 14.52 -15.02
C ILE A 21 1.47 16.05 -14.93
N LEU A 22 0.50 16.79 -15.42
CA LEU A 22 0.46 18.25 -15.34
C LEU A 22 0.36 18.74 -13.89
N LEU A 23 -0.47 18.09 -13.06
CA LEU A 23 -0.55 18.38 -11.63
C LEU A 23 0.79 18.12 -10.93
N PHE A 24 1.45 17.01 -11.25
CA PHE A 24 2.76 16.67 -10.69
C PHE A 24 3.84 17.69 -11.09
N ILE A 25 3.88 18.10 -12.36
CA ILE A 25 4.78 19.15 -12.85
C ILE A 25 4.45 20.50 -12.18
N TYR A 26 3.17 20.84 -12.04
CA TYR A 26 2.76 22.05 -11.32
C TYR A 26 3.26 22.03 -9.87
N PHE A 27 3.13 20.90 -9.17
CA PHE A 27 3.65 20.76 -7.81
C PHE A 27 5.18 20.90 -7.77
N LEU A 28 5.90 20.28 -8.71
CA LEU A 28 7.37 20.36 -8.80
C LEU A 28 7.85 21.79 -9.08
N THR A 29 7.14 22.56 -9.90
CA THR A 29 7.49 23.96 -10.19
C THR A 29 7.22 24.90 -9.02
N ARG A 30 6.31 24.53 -8.11
CA ARG A 30 6.00 25.28 -6.88
C ARG A 30 6.81 24.81 -5.68
N ALA A 31 7.35 23.60 -5.72
CA ALA A 31 8.18 23.04 -4.67
C ALA A 31 9.54 23.73 -4.65
N ASN A 32 9.84 24.46 -3.57
CA ASN A 32 11.18 24.99 -3.35
C ASN A 32 12.08 23.87 -2.84
N LEU A 33 12.88 23.29 -3.74
CA LEU A 33 13.77 22.17 -3.43
C LEU A 33 14.78 22.52 -2.33
N HIS A 34 15.23 23.78 -2.27
CA HIS A 34 16.11 24.26 -1.22
C HIS A 34 15.42 24.22 0.15
N THR A 35 14.16 24.66 0.25
CA THR A 35 13.38 24.57 1.50
C THR A 35 13.15 23.12 1.92
N ILE A 36 12.91 22.20 0.98
CA ILE A 36 12.74 20.77 1.25
C ILE A 36 14.04 20.17 1.81
N LEU A 37 15.18 20.43 1.15
CA LEU A 37 16.49 19.97 1.59
C LEU A 37 16.88 20.54 2.97
N ALA A 38 16.67 21.85 3.17
CA ALA A 38 16.94 22.49 4.45
C ALA A 38 16.08 21.88 5.57
N SER A 39 14.80 21.60 5.30
CA SER A 39 13.91 20.94 6.26
C SER A 39 14.34 19.49 6.56
N LEU A 40 14.83 18.76 5.56
CA LEU A 40 15.30 17.38 5.72
C LEU A 40 16.58 17.32 6.55
N ILE A 41 17.52 18.26 6.35
CA ILE A 41 18.77 18.35 7.11
C ILE A 41 18.52 18.82 8.55
N ALA A 42 17.57 19.74 8.75
CA ALA A 42 17.20 20.23 10.07
C ALA A 42 16.30 19.26 10.87
N ALA A 43 15.73 18.24 10.22
CA ALA A 43 14.87 17.27 10.87
C ALA A 43 15.64 16.46 11.91
N ALA A 44 15.03 16.24 13.07
CA ALA A 44 15.60 15.37 14.08
C ALA A 44 15.76 13.94 13.52
N PRO A 45 16.86 13.22 13.81
CA PRO A 45 17.10 11.89 13.24
C PRO A 45 16.26 10.78 13.91
N TRP A 46 15.72 11.02 15.10
CA TRP A 46 15.02 9.98 15.88
C TRP A 46 13.79 9.37 15.17
N PRO A 47 12.93 10.10 14.42
CA PRO A 47 11.81 9.50 13.71
C PRO A 47 12.29 8.58 12.56
N LEU A 48 13.43 8.89 11.94
CA LEU A 48 14.03 8.04 10.92
C LEU A 48 14.51 6.73 11.52
N ILE A 49 15.21 6.79 12.66
CA ILE A 49 15.65 5.59 13.39
C ILE A 49 14.42 4.78 13.83
N LEU A 50 13.41 5.44 14.38
CA LEU A 50 12.18 4.77 14.82
C LEU A 50 11.46 4.08 13.65
N SER A 51 11.34 4.74 12.49
CA SER A 51 10.71 4.13 11.32
C SER A 51 11.50 2.91 10.80
N LEU A 52 12.84 2.98 10.81
CA LEU A 52 13.70 1.83 10.49
C LEU A 52 13.55 0.68 11.48
N LEU A 53 13.36 0.97 12.77
CA LEU A 53 13.16 -0.05 13.80
C LEU A 53 11.77 -0.68 13.77
N ILE A 54 10.73 0.08 13.39
CA ILE A 54 9.35 -0.41 13.29
C ILE A 54 9.13 -1.26 12.02
N LEU A 55 9.90 -1.02 10.96
CA LEU A 55 9.70 -1.70 9.69
C LEU A 55 9.87 -3.23 9.78
N PRO A 56 10.93 -3.81 10.38
CA PRO A 56 11.06 -5.26 10.52
C PRO A 56 9.90 -5.95 11.26
N PRO A 57 9.48 -5.52 12.47
CA PRO A 57 8.35 -6.16 13.16
C PRO A 57 7.05 -5.97 12.39
N PHE A 58 6.87 -4.83 11.68
CA PHE A 58 5.72 -4.64 10.80
C PHE A 58 5.68 -5.66 9.66
N VAL A 59 6.79 -5.85 8.94
CA VAL A 59 6.87 -6.81 7.82
C VAL A 59 6.70 -8.25 8.32
N TRP A 60 7.30 -8.57 9.48
CA TRP A 60 7.14 -9.88 10.12
C TRP A 60 5.68 -10.17 10.53
N ALA A 61 4.99 -9.20 11.14
CA ALA A 61 3.59 -9.38 11.49
C ALA A 61 2.71 -9.66 10.25
N LYS A 62 2.98 -8.95 9.14
CA LYS A 62 2.27 -9.19 7.87
C LYS A 62 2.61 -10.55 7.26
N SER A 63 3.87 -10.99 7.34
CA SER A 63 4.28 -12.29 6.82
C SER A 63 3.64 -13.45 7.60
N VAL A 64 3.56 -13.35 8.92
CA VAL A 64 2.86 -14.32 9.78
C VAL A 64 1.37 -14.38 9.43
N ARG A 65 0.72 -13.22 9.30
CA ARG A 65 -0.70 -13.14 8.87
C ARG A 65 -0.91 -13.81 7.52
N TRP A 66 -0.02 -13.57 6.56
CA TRP A 66 -0.08 -14.21 5.25
C TRP A 66 0.14 -15.72 5.32
N GLY A 67 1.02 -16.20 6.19
CA GLY A 67 1.19 -17.62 6.49
C GLY A 67 -0.09 -18.28 7.03
N VAL A 68 -0.86 -17.57 7.87
CA VAL A 68 -2.18 -18.02 8.33
C VAL A 68 -3.17 -18.16 7.17
N ILE A 69 -3.20 -17.22 6.24
CA ILE A 69 -4.03 -17.30 5.03
C ILE A 69 -3.69 -18.56 4.22
N LEU A 70 -2.40 -18.78 3.95
CA LEU A 70 -1.93 -19.95 3.21
C LEU A 70 -2.35 -21.28 3.88
N ARG A 71 -2.19 -21.37 5.20
CA ARG A 71 -2.62 -22.54 5.99
C ARG A 71 -4.14 -22.74 5.92
N GLY A 72 -4.91 -21.65 6.01
CA GLY A 72 -6.38 -21.69 5.87
C GLY A 72 -6.85 -22.16 4.50
N MET A 73 -6.03 -22.00 3.46
CA MET A 73 -6.28 -22.51 2.11
C MET A 73 -5.78 -23.96 1.90
N GLY A 74 -5.32 -24.63 2.95
CA GLY A 74 -4.79 -26.00 2.88
C GLY A 74 -3.36 -26.11 2.34
N ALA A 75 -2.65 -24.98 2.14
CA ALA A 75 -1.24 -25.01 1.77
C ALA A 75 -0.35 -25.23 2.99
N ARG A 76 0.85 -25.78 2.75
CA ARG A 76 1.92 -25.89 3.75
C ARG A 76 2.97 -24.81 3.45
N PRO A 77 2.85 -23.60 4.03
CA PRO A 77 3.84 -22.56 3.77
C PRO A 77 5.20 -22.93 4.38
N PRO A 78 6.30 -22.35 3.86
CA PRO A 78 7.60 -22.46 4.48
C PRO A 78 7.64 -21.75 5.85
N SER A 79 8.82 -21.74 6.49
CA SER A 79 9.02 -21.04 7.76
C SER A 79 8.63 -19.56 7.69
N ASP A 80 8.17 -19.00 8.82
CA ASP A 80 7.77 -17.59 8.91
C ASP A 80 8.92 -16.64 8.52
N TRP A 81 10.17 -17.04 8.76
CA TRP A 81 11.35 -16.30 8.29
C TRP A 81 11.41 -16.24 6.75
N ARG A 82 11.22 -17.37 6.07
CA ARG A 82 11.23 -17.44 4.62
C ARG A 82 10.05 -16.69 4.00
N LEU A 83 8.87 -16.76 4.64
CA LEU A 83 7.72 -15.91 4.29
C LEU A 83 8.05 -14.42 4.44
N THR A 84 8.78 -14.03 5.48
CA THR A 84 9.20 -12.64 5.70
C THR A 84 10.13 -12.13 4.59
N ILE A 85 11.05 -12.98 4.12
CA ILE A 85 11.90 -12.66 2.95
C ILE A 85 11.04 -12.43 1.71
N TYR A 86 10.11 -13.35 1.40
CA TYR A 86 9.22 -13.21 0.25
C TYR A 86 8.33 -11.97 0.33
N TYR A 87 7.81 -11.68 1.53
CA TYR A 87 7.02 -10.47 1.77
C TYR A 87 7.86 -9.20 1.56
N THR A 88 9.12 -9.21 1.97
CA THR A 88 10.04 -8.08 1.78
C THR A 88 10.33 -7.84 0.30
N ILE A 89 10.52 -8.91 -0.49
CA ILE A 89 10.69 -8.81 -1.95
C ILE A 89 9.42 -8.23 -2.59
N GLY A 90 8.24 -8.72 -2.20
CA GLY A 90 6.95 -8.20 -2.65
C GLY A 90 6.77 -6.73 -2.31
N LEU A 91 7.13 -6.32 -1.09
CA LEU A 91 7.06 -4.94 -0.63
C LEU A 91 7.98 -4.02 -1.45
N PHE A 92 9.24 -4.43 -1.66
CA PHE A 92 10.20 -3.68 -2.46
C PHE A 92 9.72 -3.51 -3.91
N LEU A 93 9.36 -4.61 -4.56
CA LEU A 93 8.88 -4.57 -5.94
C LEU A 93 7.54 -3.83 -6.05
N GLY A 94 6.66 -3.94 -5.07
CA GLY A 94 5.41 -3.20 -4.99
C GLY A 94 5.62 -1.69 -4.85
N GLY A 95 6.70 -1.25 -4.18
CA GLY A 95 7.07 0.16 -4.07
C GLY A 95 7.67 0.73 -5.36
N VAL A 96 8.37 -0.10 -6.14
CA VAL A 96 9.02 0.31 -7.39
C VAL A 96 8.08 0.23 -8.60
N THR A 97 7.09 -0.67 -8.55
CA THR A 97 6.15 -0.88 -9.66
C THR A 97 4.89 -0.03 -9.53
N PRO A 98 4.40 0.57 -10.62
CA PRO A 98 3.14 1.32 -10.59
C PRO A 98 1.98 0.40 -10.19
N GLY A 99 1.06 0.90 -9.36
CA GLY A 99 -0.10 0.13 -8.91
C GLY A 99 0.19 -0.99 -7.92
N GLN A 100 1.42 -1.06 -7.37
CA GLN A 100 1.84 -2.11 -6.42
C GLN A 100 1.76 -3.55 -6.96
N PHE A 101 1.77 -3.72 -8.28
CA PHE A 101 1.72 -5.05 -8.91
C PHE A 101 2.89 -5.95 -8.53
N GLY A 102 4.03 -5.36 -8.15
CA GLY A 102 5.21 -6.08 -7.69
C GLY A 102 4.98 -6.92 -6.42
N ASP A 103 3.91 -6.67 -5.66
CA ASP A 103 3.59 -7.52 -4.51
C ASP A 103 3.12 -8.92 -4.89
N ILE A 104 2.71 -9.12 -6.15
CA ILE A 104 2.43 -10.45 -6.72
C ILE A 104 3.69 -11.34 -6.67
N ALA A 105 4.88 -10.73 -6.70
CA ALA A 105 6.15 -11.45 -6.67
C ALA A 105 6.27 -12.35 -5.44
N LYS A 106 5.78 -11.93 -4.25
CA LYS A 106 5.87 -12.77 -3.04
C LYS A 106 5.13 -14.10 -3.22
N GLY A 107 3.98 -14.09 -3.89
CA GLY A 107 3.24 -15.31 -4.23
C GLY A 107 3.96 -16.16 -5.27
N TRP A 108 4.63 -15.54 -6.24
CA TRP A 108 5.43 -16.26 -7.23
C TRP A 108 6.58 -17.05 -6.59
N TYR A 109 7.25 -16.48 -5.58
CA TYR A 109 8.36 -17.13 -4.89
C TYR A 109 7.94 -18.40 -4.12
N LEU A 110 6.66 -18.53 -3.73
CA LEU A 110 6.15 -19.76 -3.09
C LEU A 110 6.17 -20.99 -4.01
N LYS A 111 6.35 -20.80 -5.33
CA LYS A 111 6.57 -21.93 -6.25
C LYS A 111 7.84 -22.72 -5.90
N ALA A 112 8.83 -22.07 -5.30
CA ALA A 112 10.05 -22.72 -4.81
C ALA A 112 9.82 -23.55 -3.52
N ASP A 113 8.60 -23.53 -2.97
CA ASP A 113 8.17 -24.25 -1.77
C ASP A 113 6.95 -25.14 -2.07
N ASP A 114 6.80 -25.57 -3.33
CA ASP A 114 5.76 -26.49 -3.79
C ASP A 114 4.31 -26.03 -3.52
N VAL A 115 4.09 -24.73 -3.31
CA VAL A 115 2.74 -24.17 -3.23
C VAL A 115 2.17 -24.00 -4.64
N PRO A 116 0.97 -24.54 -4.93
CA PRO A 116 0.32 -24.35 -6.23
C PRO A 116 0.16 -22.87 -6.57
N LEU A 117 0.47 -22.49 -7.81
CA LEU A 117 0.44 -21.09 -8.26
C LEU A 117 -0.94 -20.45 -8.02
N GLN A 118 -2.01 -21.19 -8.26
CA GLN A 118 -3.38 -20.73 -8.01
C GLN A 118 -3.57 -20.35 -6.53
N THR A 119 -3.21 -21.24 -5.61
CA THR A 119 -3.28 -21.00 -4.16
C THR A 119 -2.40 -19.82 -3.76
N ALA A 120 -1.17 -19.74 -4.29
CA ALA A 120 -0.26 -18.65 -4.00
C ALA A 120 -0.84 -17.29 -4.45
N MET A 121 -1.35 -17.18 -5.68
CA MET A 121 -1.90 -15.93 -6.21
C MET A 121 -3.19 -15.52 -5.51
N THR A 122 -4.10 -16.47 -5.26
CA THR A 122 -5.32 -16.19 -4.48
C THR A 122 -4.99 -15.75 -3.06
N SER A 123 -3.97 -16.34 -2.42
CA SER A 123 -3.54 -15.90 -1.08
C SER A 123 -3.07 -14.44 -1.06
N VAL A 124 -2.41 -13.96 -2.11
CA VAL A 124 -1.98 -12.55 -2.23
C VAL A 124 -3.19 -11.63 -2.37
N VAL A 125 -4.21 -12.02 -3.13
CA VAL A 125 -5.44 -11.23 -3.25
C VAL A 125 -6.16 -11.14 -1.90
N ILE A 126 -6.31 -12.27 -1.20
CA ILE A 126 -6.91 -12.29 0.14
C ILE A 126 -6.11 -11.42 1.11
N ASP A 127 -4.77 -11.49 1.06
CA ASP A 127 -3.87 -10.66 1.85
C ASP A 127 -4.13 -9.16 1.65
N ARG A 128 -4.36 -8.73 0.41
CA ARG A 128 -4.68 -7.33 0.06
C ARG A 128 -6.07 -6.91 0.51
N VAL A 129 -7.06 -7.78 0.40
CA VAL A 129 -8.41 -7.50 0.92
C VAL A 129 -8.35 -7.33 2.43
N CYS A 130 -7.63 -8.19 3.15
CA CYS A 130 -7.42 -8.04 4.59
C CYS A 130 -6.76 -6.69 4.94
N ASP A 131 -5.70 -6.28 4.21
CA ASP A 131 -5.07 -4.98 4.42
C ASP A 131 -6.05 -3.82 4.18
N MET A 132 -6.83 -3.85 3.10
CA MET A 132 -7.82 -2.81 2.79
C MET A 132 -8.91 -2.72 3.86
N LEU A 133 -9.40 -3.87 4.35
CA LEU A 133 -10.39 -3.92 5.42
C LEU A 133 -9.83 -3.36 6.73
N ILE A 134 -8.62 -3.75 7.12
CA ILE A 134 -7.97 -3.24 8.33
C ILE A 134 -7.77 -1.73 8.21
N MET A 135 -7.27 -1.24 7.07
CA MET A 135 -7.10 0.19 6.83
C MET A 135 -8.43 0.96 6.87
N ALA A 136 -9.49 0.41 6.27
CA ALA A 136 -10.81 1.03 6.29
C ALA A 136 -11.37 1.10 7.72
N LEU A 137 -11.26 0.03 8.49
CA LEU A 137 -11.73 -0.02 9.88
C LEU A 137 -10.96 0.96 10.77
N LEU A 138 -9.62 0.99 10.65
CA LEU A 138 -8.79 1.94 11.39
C LEU A 138 -9.09 3.39 10.98
N GLY A 139 -9.32 3.65 9.69
CA GLY A 139 -9.68 4.97 9.18
C GLY A 139 -11.03 5.44 9.72
N ILE A 140 -12.04 4.56 9.77
CA ILE A 140 -13.34 4.86 10.37
C ILE A 140 -13.20 5.14 11.87
N ALA A 141 -12.46 4.30 12.59
CA ALA A 141 -12.22 4.49 14.03
C ALA A 141 -11.52 5.82 14.34
N ALA A 142 -10.50 6.17 13.56
CA ALA A 142 -9.80 7.44 13.68
C ALA A 142 -10.71 8.64 13.38
N LEU A 143 -11.59 8.53 12.37
CA LEU A 143 -12.54 9.59 12.04
C LEU A 143 -13.56 9.79 13.16
N THR A 144 -14.07 8.72 13.77
CA THR A 144 -15.01 8.83 14.89
C THR A 144 -14.38 9.48 16.11
N ASP A 145 -13.12 9.17 16.41
CA ASP A 145 -12.37 9.80 17.50
C ASP A 145 -12.15 11.28 17.23
N TYR A 146 -11.70 11.63 16.02
CA TYR A 146 -11.51 13.01 15.61
C TYR A 146 -12.81 13.84 15.70
N VAL A 147 -13.93 13.31 15.21
CA VAL A 147 -15.23 14.00 15.30
C VAL A 147 -15.67 14.13 16.77
N GLY A 148 -15.46 13.11 17.60
CA GLY A 148 -15.75 13.15 19.02
C GLY A 148 -14.92 14.20 19.78
N LEU A 149 -13.67 14.43 19.36
CA LEU A 149 -12.78 15.45 19.94
C LEU A 149 -13.15 16.87 19.51
N VAL A 150 -13.59 17.07 18.26
CA VAL A 150 -13.82 18.41 17.68
C VAL A 150 -15.27 18.90 17.83
N ALA A 151 -16.27 18.00 17.84
CA ALA A 151 -17.68 18.36 17.99
C ALA A 151 -18.01 19.16 19.27
N PRO A 152 -17.38 18.91 20.44
CA PRO A 152 -17.60 19.73 21.65
C PRO A 152 -17.12 21.17 21.48
N GLU A 153 -16.00 21.41 20.79
CA GLU A 153 -15.47 22.76 20.58
C GLU A 153 -16.30 23.57 19.58
N LEU A 154 -16.91 22.92 18.59
CA LEU A 154 -17.81 23.54 17.62
C LEU A 154 -19.19 23.90 18.20
N LEU A 155 -19.60 23.29 19.31
CA LEU A 155 -20.87 23.58 19.99
C LEU A 155 -20.74 24.63 21.10
N LEU A 156 -19.51 24.96 21.50
CA LEU A 156 -19.20 25.93 22.56
C LEU A 156 -18.63 27.26 22.05
N GLY A 157 -18.44 27.42 20.74
CA GLY A 157 -18.04 28.67 20.07
C GLY A 157 -19.17 29.25 19.23
#